data_AF-A0A5C7X5D9-F1
#
_entry.id   AF-A0A5C7X5D9-F1
#
_cell.length_a   1.000
_cell.length_b   1.000
_cell.length_c   1.000
_cell.angle_alpha   90.00
_cell.angle_beta   90.00
_cell.angle_gamma   90.00
#
_symmetry.space_group_name_H-M   'P 1'
#
loop_
_entity.id
_entity.type
_entity.pdbx_description
1 polymer ?
#
loop_
_entity_poly.entity_id
_entity_poly.type
_entity_poly.pdbx_seq_one_letter_code
_entity_poly.pdbx_strand_id
1 'polypeptide(L)'
;MIGQFCQGLAMAKAIKEIRLSKELTQEFFSDISSRTYMSVLENGKKRPSVEKVDSLANAIGVHPLTILTLSYLIANEELKLDDLQKKIYDELKEINRT
;
A
#
# COMPACT_ATOMS: atom_id res chain seq x y z
N MET A 1 -1.89 -22.20 -2.90
CA MET A 1 -1.40 -21.33 -3.99
C MET A 1 -1.39 -19.90 -3.47
N ILE A 2 -0.31 -19.49 -2.83
CA ILE A 2 -0.20 -18.18 -2.16
C ILE A 2 0.21 -17.17 -3.25
N GLY A 3 -0.64 -16.18 -3.52
CA GLY A 3 -0.61 -15.31 -4.70
C GLY A 3 0.65 -14.45 -4.87
N GLN A 4 1.72 -15.04 -5.39
CA GLN A 4 3.06 -14.46 -5.33
C GLN A 4 3.44 -13.48 -6.46
N PHE A 5 2.54 -13.13 -7.39
CA PHE A 5 2.96 -12.33 -8.57
C PHE A 5 2.19 -11.04 -8.88
N CYS A 6 1.02 -10.76 -8.27
CA CYS A 6 0.24 -9.53 -8.55
C CYS A 6 0.43 -8.36 -7.56
N GLN A 7 1.14 -8.52 -6.44
CA GLN A 7 1.20 -7.48 -5.40
C GLN A 7 1.86 -6.17 -5.85
N GLY A 8 2.82 -6.20 -6.79
CA GLY A 8 3.55 -5.00 -7.20
C GLY A 8 2.69 -3.94 -7.88
N LEU A 9 1.78 -4.37 -8.77
CA LEU A 9 0.86 -3.46 -9.46
C LEU A 9 -0.25 -2.97 -8.52
N ALA A 10 -0.77 -3.86 -7.66
CA ALA A 10 -1.79 -3.50 -6.68
C ALA A 10 -1.27 -2.46 -5.67
N MET A 11 -0.02 -2.61 -5.20
CA MET A 11 0.63 -1.65 -4.31
C MET A 11 0.80 -0.29 -4.97
N ALA A 12 1.25 -0.28 -6.22
CA ALA A 12 1.40 0.95 -7.01
C ALA A 12 0.07 1.69 -7.16
N LYS A 13 -1.00 0.96 -7.47
CA LYS A 13 -2.36 1.50 -7.54
C LYS A 13 -2.83 2.05 -6.20
N ALA A 14 -2.64 1.31 -5.10
CA ALA A 14 -3.02 1.74 -3.76
C ALA A 14 -2.34 3.06 -3.37
N ILE A 15 -1.03 3.18 -3.58
CA ILE A 15 -0.28 4.43 -3.33
C ILE A 15 -0.85 5.58 -4.15
N LYS A 16 -1.09 5.34 -5.45
CA LYS A 16 -1.65 6.36 -6.35
C LYS A 16 -3.05 6.80 -5.93
N GLU A 17 -3.93 5.87 -5.60
CA GLU A 17 -5.32 6.15 -5.19
C GLU A 17 -5.38 6.94 -3.89
N ILE A 18 -4.59 6.58 -2.89
CA ILE A 18 -4.52 7.32 -1.62
C ILE A 18 -3.90 8.70 -1.84
N ARG A 19 -2.85 8.82 -2.66
CA ARG A 19 -2.27 10.12 -3.01
C ARG A 19 -3.31 11.04 -3.65
N LEU A 20 -4.07 10.52 -4.62
CA LEU A 20 -5.10 11.28 -5.33
C LEU A 20 -6.28 11.64 -4.43
N SER A 21 -6.67 10.78 -3.49
CA SER A 21 -7.72 11.09 -2.51
C SER A 21 -7.32 12.19 -1.51
N LYS A 22 -6.02 12.50 -1.42
CA LYS A 22 -5.47 13.63 -0.67
C LYS A 22 -5.12 14.84 -1.56
N GLU A 23 -5.48 14.80 -2.84
CA GLU A 23 -5.21 15.87 -3.82
C GLU A 23 -3.72 16.20 -4.00
N LEU A 24 -2.83 15.26 -3.69
CA LEU A 24 -1.38 15.46 -3.75
C LEU A 24 -0.83 15.18 -5.15
N THR A 25 0.10 16.01 -5.63
CA THR A 25 0.83 15.75 -6.88
C THR A 25 1.96 14.72 -6.64
N GLN A 26 2.57 14.20 -7.72
CA GLN A 26 3.80 13.39 -7.56
C GLN A 26 5.00 14.21 -7.06
N GLU A 27 5.00 15.52 -7.29
CA GLU A 27 6.07 16.44 -6.87
C GLU A 27 6.06 16.71 -5.36
N PHE A 28 4.91 16.48 -4.71
CA PHE A 28 4.79 16.49 -3.26
C PHE A 28 5.83 15.60 -2.56
N PHE A 29 6.25 14.50 -3.20
CA PHE A 29 7.23 13.57 -2.62
C PHE A 29 8.68 13.93 -2.86
N SER A 30 8.98 15.10 -3.45
CA SER A 30 10.32 15.45 -3.92
C SER A 30 11.44 15.31 -2.86
N ASP A 31 11.14 15.57 -1.58
CA ASP A 31 12.09 15.40 -0.47
C ASP A 31 12.32 13.94 -0.04
N ILE A 32 11.43 13.02 -0.43
CA ILE A 32 11.43 11.60 -0.03
C ILE A 32 11.79 10.69 -1.20
N SER A 33 11.43 11.10 -2.40
CA SER A 33 11.53 10.32 -3.62
C SER A 33 11.47 11.21 -4.87
N SER A 34 12.28 10.89 -5.88
CA SER A 34 12.23 11.63 -7.14
C SER A 34 10.88 11.47 -7.84
N ARG A 35 10.46 12.50 -8.58
CA ARG A 35 9.27 12.45 -9.46
C ARG A 35 9.33 11.29 -10.44
N THR A 36 10.50 11.02 -11.01
CA THR A 36 10.72 9.86 -11.91
C THR A 36 10.46 8.55 -11.19
N TYR A 37 10.96 8.38 -9.96
CA TYR A 37 10.67 7.19 -9.18
C TYR A 37 9.17 7.05 -8.90
N MET A 38 8.51 8.13 -8.47
CA MET A 38 7.06 8.11 -8.21
C MET A 38 6.26 7.74 -9.47
N SER A 39 6.62 8.29 -10.62
CA SER A 39 5.99 7.94 -11.89
C SER A 39 6.20 6.46 -12.25
N VAL A 40 7.43 5.95 -12.14
CA VAL A 40 7.73 4.54 -12.44
C VAL A 40 7.05 3.60 -11.45
N LEU A 41 7.03 3.97 -10.16
CA LEU A 41 6.36 3.26 -9.08
C LEU A 41 4.86 3.12 -9.36
N GLU A 42 4.15 4.24 -9.56
CA GLU A 42 2.70 4.24 -9.76
C GLU A 42 2.24 3.55 -11.06
N ASN A 43 3.16 3.34 -12.00
CA ASN A 43 2.95 2.53 -13.19
C ASN A 43 3.28 1.03 -12.96
N GLY A 44 3.54 0.60 -11.73
CA GLY A 44 3.83 -0.78 -11.35
C GLY A 44 5.20 -1.30 -11.81
N LYS A 45 6.07 -0.43 -12.33
CA LYS A 45 7.39 -0.82 -12.87
C LYS A 45 8.47 -0.95 -11.79
N LYS A 46 8.19 -0.46 -10.57
CA LYS A 46 9.04 -0.63 -9.39
C LYS A 46 8.20 -1.09 -8.21
N ARG A 47 8.80 -1.92 -7.36
CA ARG A 47 8.22 -2.35 -6.09
C ARG A 47 8.89 -1.54 -4.97
N PRO A 48 8.12 -0.82 -4.14
CA PRO A 48 8.69 -0.12 -3.00
C PRO A 48 9.08 -1.13 -1.93
N SER A 49 10.13 -0.83 -1.14
CA SER A 49 10.41 -1.58 0.08
C SER A 49 9.38 -1.23 1.16
N VAL A 50 9.35 -1.99 2.25
CA VAL A 50 8.45 -1.70 3.38
C VAL A 50 8.77 -0.33 3.99
N GLU A 51 10.06 0.00 4.15
CA GLU A 51 10.52 1.31 4.64
C GLU A 51 10.09 2.45 3.71
N LYS A 52 10.08 2.21 2.39
CA LYS A 52 9.59 3.19 1.43
C LYS A 52 8.07 3.35 1.54
N VAL A 53 7.31 2.27 1.74
CA VAL A 53 5.86 2.36 2.00
C VAL A 53 5.61 3.18 3.25
N ASP A 54 6.36 2.95 4.33
CA ASP A 54 6.27 3.72 5.58
C ASP A 54 6.54 5.21 5.35
N SER A 55 7.64 5.56 4.67
CA SER A 55 7.97 6.95 4.37
C SER A 55 6.90 7.65 3.52
N LEU A 56 6.36 6.96 2.52
CA LEU A 56 5.29 7.51 1.66
C LEU A 56 3.98 7.67 2.44
N ALA A 57 3.61 6.69 3.27
CA ALA A 57 2.41 6.73 4.11
C ALA A 57 2.47 7.92 5.08
N ASN A 58 3.59 8.09 5.77
CA ASN A 58 3.82 9.20 6.70
C ASN A 58 3.69 10.56 6.00
N ALA A 59 4.25 10.70 4.80
CA ALA A 59 4.13 11.95 4.03
C ALA A 59 2.70 12.24 3.55
N ILE A 60 1.96 11.21 3.17
CA ILE A 60 0.54 11.32 2.77
C ILE A 60 -0.37 11.59 3.98
N GLY A 61 0.09 11.28 5.20
CA GLY A 61 -0.69 11.39 6.42
C GLY A 61 -1.64 10.22 6.64
N VAL A 62 -1.20 9.00 6.30
CA VAL A 62 -1.92 7.74 6.58
C VAL A 62 -0.98 6.72 7.23
N HIS A 63 -1.55 5.71 7.88
CA HIS A 63 -0.77 4.59 8.41
C HIS A 63 -0.28 3.69 7.25
N PRO A 64 0.94 3.12 7.27
CA PRO A 64 1.43 2.24 6.21
C PRO A 64 0.54 1.01 5.98
N LEU A 65 -0.08 0.47 7.05
CA LEU A 65 -1.06 -0.62 6.91
C LEU A 65 -2.27 -0.20 6.05
N THR A 66 -2.66 1.08 5.99
CA THR A 66 -3.74 1.54 5.10
C THR A 66 -3.39 1.29 3.63
N ILE A 67 -2.13 1.57 3.23
CA ILE A 67 -1.65 1.30 1.87
C ILE A 67 -1.63 -0.21 1.60
N LEU A 68 -1.11 -0.99 2.56
CA LEU A 68 -1.03 -2.45 2.43
C LEU A 68 -2.43 -3.08 2.33
N THR A 69 -3.36 -2.69 3.20
CA THR A 69 -4.76 -3.14 3.17
C THR A 69 -5.41 -2.83 1.83
N LEU A 70 -5.30 -1.59 1.34
CA LEU A 70 -5.86 -1.23 0.04
C LEU A 70 -5.22 -2.04 -1.10
N SER A 71 -3.91 -2.29 -1.04
CA SER A 71 -3.21 -3.16 -2.00
C SER A 71 -3.78 -4.59 -2.02
N TYR A 72 -4.10 -5.17 -0.87
CA TYR A 72 -4.75 -6.49 -0.80
C TYR A 72 -6.15 -6.49 -1.39
N LEU A 73 -6.94 -5.44 -1.14
CA LEU A 73 -8.28 -5.29 -1.71
C LEU A 73 -8.24 -5.11 -3.24
N ILE A 74 -7.30 -4.31 -3.75
CA ILE A 74 -7.09 -4.14 -5.20
C ILE A 74 -6.63 -5.45 -5.85
N ALA A 75 -5.83 -6.26 -5.15
CA ALA A 75 -5.33 -7.52 -5.68
C ALA A 75 -6.38 -8.64 -5.71
N ASN A 76 -7.45 -8.53 -4.93
CA ASN A 76 -8.51 -9.52 -4.83
C ASN A 76 -9.88 -8.84 -4.67
N GLU A 77 -10.62 -8.71 -5.77
CA GLU A 77 -11.93 -8.06 -5.81
C GLU A 77 -13.00 -8.75 -4.94
N GLU A 78 -12.85 -10.05 -4.66
CA GLU A 78 -13.76 -10.80 -3.79
C GLU A 78 -13.47 -10.57 -2.29
N LEU A 79 -12.30 -10.01 -1.95
CA LEU A 79 -11.89 -9.78 -0.57
C LEU A 79 -12.62 -8.55 -0.01
N LYS A 80 -13.31 -8.75 1.11
CA LYS A 80 -13.95 -7.65 1.85
C LYS A 80 -13.02 -7.15 2.96
N LEU A 81 -13.13 -5.86 3.25
CA LEU A 81 -12.35 -5.22 4.30
C LEU A 81 -12.57 -5.88 5.67
N ASP A 82 -13.83 -6.12 6.04
CA ASP A 82 -14.20 -6.69 7.34
C ASP A 82 -13.64 -8.11 7.51
N ASP A 83 -13.70 -8.92 6.45
CA ASP A 83 -13.15 -10.28 6.44
C ASP A 83 -11.63 -10.26 6.61
N LEU A 84 -10.94 -9.36 5.91
CA LEU A 84 -9.49 -9.19 6.03
C LEU A 84 -9.09 -8.72 7.43
N GLN A 85 -9.78 -7.73 7.98
CA GLN A 85 -9.51 -7.21 9.32
C GLN A 85 -9.74 -8.28 10.39
N LYS A 86 -10.86 -9.02 10.32
CA LYS A 86 -11.16 -10.11 11.23
C LYS A 86 -10.07 -11.17 11.18
N LYS A 87 -9.66 -11.57 9.98
CA LYS A 87 -8.60 -12.57 9.80
C LYS A 87 -7.27 -12.14 10.44
N ILE A 88 -6.82 -10.92 10.17
CA ILE A 88 -5.57 -10.38 10.75
C ILE A 88 -5.67 -10.33 12.28
N TYR A 89 -6.82 -9.91 12.82
CA TYR A 89 -7.04 -9.86 14.26
C TYR A 89 -6.94 -11.25 14.92
N ASP A 90 -7.62 -12.26 14.34
CA ASP A 90 -7.58 -13.63 14.84
C ASP A 90 -6.15 -14.20 14.78
N GLU A 91 -5.42 -13.99 13.67
CA GLU A 91 -4.02 -14.40 13.50
C GLU A 91 -3.09 -13.74 14.56
N LEU A 92 -3.26 -12.44 14.85
CA LEU A 92 -2.43 -11.75 15.85
C LEU A 92 -2.67 -12.24 17.29
N LYS A 93 -3.92 -12.61 17.60
CA LYS A 93 -4.28 -13.22 18.88
C LYS A 93 -3.59 -14.58 19.05
N GLU A 94 -3.53 -15.40 17.99
CA GLU A 94 -2.82 -16.68 18.00
C GLU A 94 -1.30 -16.51 18.18
N ILE A 95 -0.71 -15.45 17.62
CA ILE A 95 0.72 -15.14 17.74
C ILE A 95 1.05 -14.54 19.13
N ASN A 96 0.08 -14.42 20.05
CA ASN A 96 0.21 -13.78 21.37
C ASN A 96 0.71 -12.33 21.29
N ARG A 97 0.30 -11.59 20.26
CA ARG A 97 0.74 -10.19 20.03
C ARG A 97 -0.28 -9.15 20.50
N THR A 98 -1.46 -9.58 20.95
CA THR A 98 -2.58 -8.73 21.41
C THR A 98 -3.52 -9.51 22.32
#